data_AF-A0A5N0EHD0-F1
#
_entry.id   AF-A0A5N0EHD0-F1
#
_cell.length_a   1.000
_cell.length_b   1.000
_cell.length_c   1.000
_cell.angle_alpha   90.00
_cell.angle_beta   90.00
_cell.angle_gamma   90.00
#
_symmetry.space_group_name_H-M   'P 1'
#
loop_
_entity.id
_entity.type
_entity.pdbx_description
1 polymer ?
#
loop_
_entity_poly.entity_id
_entity_poly.type
_entity_poly.pdbx_seq_one_letter_code
_entity_poly.pdbx_strand_id
1 'polypeptide(L)'
;MSAVDERSALEHPVSLIEQIERLHCRFPDEQVWDQAVAILLQMTSAKGYRTEIDHCARQVFTLVAAETARVTPTSRRCADLAALVVDLRTGAAACLDWAEYERSAVLDRFLSVLRSQSWLRTLESVPGCADPFVPRRNRWIRDVLDRRNEAIGRNRFEIHVVVPVAPGPTVYPVAETRILLAGHPIIAELLPHGVGEPPEQLLHQTGLRATGQPRRVKLASCAEECCGALYVTIVREDGYVIWRDRESPMPGDSPEFRFPADEYDLEVAGAEDDDSWRLLVPPRSARQHGVRGEPKTARAFCGR
;
A
#
# COMPACT_ATOMS: atom_id res chain seq x y z
N MET A 1 4.79 -5.89 -31.74
CA MET A 1 4.05 -6.49 -30.62
C MET A 1 3.17 -5.39 -30.05
N SER A 2 1.86 -5.57 -30.15
CA SER A 2 0.84 -4.53 -29.94
C SER A 2 0.43 -4.49 -28.47
N ALA A 3 0.25 -3.29 -27.91
CA ALA A 3 -0.22 -3.06 -26.53
C ALA A 3 -1.61 -3.66 -26.20
N VAL A 4 -2.25 -4.30 -27.18
CA VAL A 4 -3.52 -5.02 -27.05
C VAL A 4 -3.32 -6.46 -26.58
N ASP A 5 -2.18 -7.10 -26.86
CA ASP A 5 -1.93 -8.50 -26.47
C ASP A 5 -1.49 -8.65 -25.00
N GLU A 6 -0.86 -7.63 -24.40
CA GLU A 6 -0.48 -7.66 -22.98
C GLU A 6 -1.69 -7.58 -22.04
N ARG A 7 -2.81 -6.99 -22.48
CA ARG A 7 -4.03 -6.92 -21.67
C ARG A 7 -4.80 -8.24 -21.61
N SER A 8 -4.75 -9.05 -22.65
CA SER A 8 -5.54 -10.30 -22.73
C SER A 8 -4.94 -11.44 -21.91
N ALA A 9 -3.63 -11.46 -21.68
CA ALA A 9 -2.95 -12.48 -20.86
C ALA A 9 -3.18 -12.31 -19.33
N LEU A 10 -3.72 -11.17 -18.90
CA LEU A 10 -3.87 -10.76 -17.49
C LEU A 10 -5.28 -10.98 -16.92
N GLU A 11 -6.26 -11.45 -17.71
CA GLU A 11 -7.66 -11.56 -17.28
C GLU A 11 -8.05 -12.92 -16.66
N HIS A 12 -7.20 -13.97 -16.74
CA HIS A 12 -7.51 -15.31 -16.22
C HIS A 12 -6.65 -15.71 -15.00
N PRO A 13 -7.23 -16.14 -13.86
CA PRO A 13 -6.48 -16.47 -12.64
C PRO A 13 -5.56 -17.70 -12.81
N VAL A 14 -5.95 -18.65 -13.66
CA VAL A 14 -5.11 -19.81 -14.04
C VAL A 14 -3.82 -19.36 -14.75
N SER A 15 -3.84 -18.22 -15.45
CA SER A 15 -2.65 -17.63 -16.09
C SER A 15 -1.62 -17.16 -15.06
N LEU A 16 -2.06 -16.72 -13.87
CA LEU A 16 -1.17 -16.13 -12.86
C LEU A 16 -0.33 -17.19 -12.16
N ILE A 17 -0.94 -18.32 -11.77
CA ILE A 17 -0.24 -19.46 -11.15
C ILE A 17 0.76 -20.06 -12.15
N GLU A 18 0.34 -20.29 -13.40
CA GLU A 18 1.26 -20.76 -14.45
C GLU A 18 2.38 -19.77 -14.76
N GLN A 19 2.12 -18.46 -14.65
CA GLN A 19 3.17 -17.44 -14.76
C GLN A 19 4.15 -17.57 -13.60
N ILE A 20 3.68 -17.69 -12.35
CA ILE A 20 4.51 -17.85 -11.16
C ILE A 20 5.39 -19.12 -11.21
N GLU A 21 4.84 -20.24 -11.67
CA GLU A 21 5.63 -21.47 -11.85
C GLU A 21 6.70 -21.31 -12.95
N ARG A 22 6.38 -20.60 -14.04
CA ARG A 22 7.34 -20.26 -15.09
C ARG A 22 8.44 -19.32 -14.58
N LEU A 23 8.09 -18.37 -13.73
CA LEU A 23 9.03 -17.45 -13.06
C LEU A 23 10.05 -18.25 -12.22
N HIS A 24 9.62 -19.26 -11.48
CA HIS A 24 10.48 -20.07 -10.60
C HIS A 24 11.62 -20.82 -11.34
N CYS A 25 11.45 -21.11 -12.63
CA CYS A 25 12.42 -21.88 -13.42
C CYS A 25 13.47 -21.04 -14.16
N ARG A 26 13.32 -19.70 -14.24
CA ARG A 26 14.19 -18.83 -15.08
C ARG A 26 14.31 -17.42 -14.50
N PHE A 27 15.24 -17.16 -13.59
CA PHE A 27 15.55 -15.80 -13.14
C PHE A 27 16.99 -15.34 -13.45
N PRO A 28 17.25 -14.95 -14.71
CA PRO A 28 18.27 -13.93 -14.97
C PRO A 28 17.75 -12.71 -15.74
N ASP A 29 16.46 -12.63 -16.07
CA ASP A 29 15.88 -11.58 -16.92
C ASP A 29 15.16 -10.51 -16.09
N GLU A 30 15.47 -9.23 -16.35
CA GLU A 30 14.82 -8.10 -15.68
C GLU A 30 13.33 -7.98 -16.05
N GLN A 31 12.93 -8.43 -17.25
CA GLN A 31 11.53 -8.41 -17.67
C GLN A 31 10.67 -9.35 -16.82
N VAL A 32 11.23 -10.50 -16.45
CA VAL A 32 10.63 -11.50 -15.56
C VAL A 32 10.46 -10.92 -14.16
N TRP A 33 11.46 -10.15 -13.68
CA TRP A 33 11.35 -9.41 -12.41
C TRP A 33 10.24 -8.35 -12.45
N ASP A 34 10.20 -7.54 -13.51
CA ASP A 34 9.18 -6.49 -13.68
C ASP A 34 7.76 -7.09 -13.68
N GLN A 35 7.57 -8.23 -14.36
CA GLN A 35 6.30 -8.95 -14.37
C GLN A 35 5.93 -9.49 -12.98
N ALA A 36 6.88 -10.10 -12.27
CA ALA A 36 6.65 -10.62 -10.91
C ALA A 36 6.21 -9.52 -9.95
N VAL A 37 6.88 -8.36 -10.00
CA VAL A 37 6.54 -7.20 -9.18
C VAL A 37 5.17 -6.63 -9.57
N ALA A 38 4.86 -6.53 -10.87
CA ALA A 38 3.55 -6.08 -11.32
C ALA A 38 2.42 -6.99 -10.82
N ILE A 39 2.63 -8.31 -10.84
CA ILE A 39 1.70 -9.29 -10.27
C ILE A 39 1.52 -9.07 -8.78
N LEU A 40 2.60 -8.94 -8.00
CA LEU A 40 2.52 -8.68 -6.56
C LEU A 40 1.75 -7.40 -6.25
N LEU A 41 2.02 -6.31 -6.98
CA LEU A 41 1.31 -5.04 -6.81
C LEU A 41 -0.17 -5.15 -7.18
N GLN A 42 -0.52 -6.00 -8.14
CA GLN A 42 -1.92 -6.26 -8.47
C GLN A 42 -2.62 -7.09 -7.38
N MET A 43 -1.96 -8.13 -6.87
CA MET A 43 -2.50 -9.01 -5.81
C MET A 43 -2.70 -8.27 -4.48
N THR A 44 -1.85 -7.28 -4.20
CA THR A 44 -1.90 -6.47 -2.98
C THR A 44 -2.78 -5.23 -3.10
N SER A 45 -3.24 -4.91 -4.31
CA SER A 45 -4.11 -3.76 -4.57
C SER A 45 -5.57 -4.10 -4.25
N ALA A 46 -6.16 -3.35 -3.32
CA ALA A 46 -7.59 -3.45 -2.99
C ALA A 46 -8.54 -3.07 -4.15
N LYS A 47 -8.02 -2.54 -5.27
CA LYS A 47 -8.82 -2.23 -6.48
C LYS A 47 -8.99 -3.41 -7.44
N GLY A 48 -8.17 -4.45 -7.30
CA GLY A 48 -8.41 -5.71 -7.99
C GLY A 48 -9.36 -6.54 -7.15
N TYR A 49 -10.48 -7.00 -7.72
CA TYR A 49 -11.42 -7.96 -7.09
C TYR A 49 -10.80 -9.34 -6.81
N ARG A 50 -9.49 -9.42 -6.55
CA ARG A 50 -8.71 -10.64 -6.43
C ARG A 50 -7.62 -10.48 -5.37
N THR A 51 -7.99 -10.33 -4.11
CA THR A 51 -7.14 -10.86 -3.04
C THR A 51 -7.33 -12.39 -2.94
N GLU A 52 -7.10 -13.07 -4.06
CA GLU A 52 -6.54 -14.43 -4.02
C GLU A 52 -5.05 -14.24 -3.72
N ILE A 53 -4.73 -13.74 -2.53
CA ILE A 53 -3.35 -13.79 -2.03
C ILE A 53 -3.12 -15.25 -1.63
N ASP A 54 -2.89 -16.05 -2.65
CA ASP A 54 -2.65 -17.48 -2.57
C ASP A 54 -1.29 -17.76 -1.91
N HIS A 55 -1.08 -19.00 -1.47
CA HIS A 55 0.19 -19.53 -0.96
C HIS A 55 1.38 -19.17 -1.87
N CYS A 56 1.14 -19.04 -3.17
CA CYS A 56 2.13 -18.65 -4.18
C CYS A 56 2.67 -17.23 -3.99
N ALA A 57 1.89 -16.27 -3.47
CA ALA A 57 2.31 -14.88 -3.35
C ALA A 57 3.55 -14.73 -2.45
N ARG A 58 3.58 -15.45 -1.33
CA ARG A 58 4.73 -15.50 -0.41
C ARG A 58 6.01 -15.94 -1.13
N GLN A 59 5.92 -16.99 -1.95
CA GLN A 59 7.06 -17.49 -2.72
C GLN A 59 7.55 -16.45 -3.73
N VAL A 60 6.63 -15.74 -4.40
CA VAL A 60 6.98 -14.67 -5.34
C VAL A 60 7.67 -13.50 -4.62
N PHE A 61 7.19 -13.10 -3.44
CA PHE A 61 7.87 -12.08 -2.63
C PHE A 61 9.30 -12.49 -2.28
N THR A 62 9.51 -13.71 -1.81
CA THR A 62 10.84 -14.24 -1.47
C THR A 62 11.75 -14.30 -2.69
N LEU A 63 11.23 -14.72 -3.84
CA LEU A 63 11.96 -14.76 -5.11
C LEU A 63 12.37 -13.35 -5.58
N VAL A 64 11.42 -12.41 -5.61
CA VAL A 64 11.70 -11.01 -5.94
C VAL A 64 12.77 -10.45 -5.01
N ALA A 65 12.69 -10.69 -3.70
CA ALA A 65 13.69 -10.24 -2.73
C ALA A 65 15.10 -10.81 -2.98
N ALA A 66 15.20 -12.09 -3.34
CA ALA A 66 16.49 -12.71 -3.67
C ALA A 66 17.16 -12.00 -4.87
N GLU A 67 16.38 -11.70 -5.91
CA GLU A 67 16.88 -11.20 -7.20
C GLU A 67 16.99 -9.68 -7.31
N THR A 68 16.27 -8.91 -6.48
CA THR A 68 16.21 -7.43 -6.57
C THR A 68 17.60 -6.78 -6.63
N ALA A 69 18.60 -7.32 -5.92
CA ALA A 69 19.94 -6.76 -5.89
C ALA A 69 20.69 -6.83 -7.25
N ARG A 70 20.23 -7.68 -8.18
CA ARG A 70 20.84 -7.87 -9.51
C ARG A 70 20.18 -7.03 -10.59
N VAL A 71 19.01 -6.46 -10.31
CA VAL A 71 18.22 -5.70 -11.29
C VAL A 71 18.74 -4.27 -11.41
N THR A 72 18.80 -3.75 -12.64
CA THR A 72 19.18 -2.36 -12.90
C THR A 72 18.15 -1.42 -12.29
N PRO A 73 18.54 -0.48 -11.41
CA PRO A 73 17.59 0.43 -10.77
C PRO A 73 17.05 1.45 -11.77
N THR A 74 15.72 1.58 -11.82
CA THR A 74 15.02 2.67 -12.50
C THR A 74 14.10 3.39 -11.52
N SER A 75 13.72 4.65 -11.77
CA SER A 75 12.79 5.38 -10.90
C SER A 75 11.46 4.62 -10.71
N ARG A 76 11.00 3.92 -11.76
CA ARG A 76 9.80 3.07 -11.69
C ARG A 76 10.00 1.88 -10.75
N ARG A 77 11.07 1.11 -10.94
CA ARG A 77 11.38 -0.08 -10.11
C ARG A 77 11.61 0.29 -8.63
N CYS A 78 12.21 1.46 -8.37
CA CYS A 78 12.33 1.99 -7.00
C CYS A 78 10.96 2.23 -6.36
N ALA A 79 10.03 2.80 -7.13
CA ALA A 79 8.67 3.05 -6.67
C ALA A 79 7.88 1.77 -6.44
N ASP A 80 7.98 0.81 -7.37
CA ASP A 80 7.29 -0.46 -7.25
C ASP A 80 7.78 -1.25 -6.03
N LEU A 81 9.09 -1.28 -5.80
CA LEU A 81 9.68 -1.92 -4.63
C LEU A 81 9.28 -1.21 -3.31
N ALA A 82 9.23 0.12 -3.30
CA ALA A 82 8.75 0.87 -2.15
C ALA A 82 7.26 0.61 -1.85
N ALA A 83 6.42 0.38 -2.88
CA ALA A 83 5.02 0.04 -2.69
C ALA A 83 4.89 -1.36 -2.05
N LEU A 84 5.68 -2.33 -2.50
CA LEU A 84 5.75 -3.66 -1.86
C LEU A 84 6.21 -3.56 -0.39
N VAL A 85 7.17 -2.70 -0.07
CA VAL A 85 7.60 -2.42 1.31
C VAL A 85 6.45 -1.88 2.16
N VAL A 86 5.67 -0.92 1.64
CA VAL A 86 4.50 -0.36 2.34
C VAL A 86 3.46 -1.46 2.60
N ASP A 87 3.23 -2.33 1.62
CA ASP A 87 2.24 -3.39 1.75
C ASP A 87 2.65 -4.51 2.71
N LEU A 88 3.92 -4.94 2.68
CA LEU A 88 4.48 -5.89 3.66
C LEU A 88 4.43 -5.38 5.10
N ARG A 89 4.39 -4.05 5.31
CA ARG A 89 4.29 -3.44 6.64
C ARG A 89 2.85 -3.32 7.11
N THR A 90 1.95 -2.87 6.25
CA THR A 90 0.66 -2.32 6.67
C THR A 90 -0.55 -2.87 5.91
N GLY A 91 -0.33 -3.63 4.84
CA GLY A 91 -1.38 -4.06 3.92
C GLY A 91 -1.57 -5.57 3.85
N ALA A 92 -2.11 -6.03 2.73
CA ALA A 92 -2.55 -7.41 2.59
C ALA A 92 -1.40 -8.42 2.53
N ALA A 93 -0.24 -8.03 1.99
CA ALA A 93 0.98 -8.84 2.04
C ALA A 93 1.46 -9.08 3.48
N ALA A 94 1.13 -8.20 4.43
CA ALA A 94 1.48 -8.42 5.84
C ALA A 94 0.64 -9.53 6.49
N CYS A 95 -0.53 -9.87 5.92
CA CYS A 95 -1.45 -10.93 6.39
C CYS A 95 -1.14 -12.33 5.83
N LEU A 96 -0.16 -12.44 4.93
CA LEU A 96 0.29 -13.73 4.42
C LEU A 96 0.74 -14.65 5.56
N ASP A 97 0.63 -15.97 5.34
CA ASP A 97 1.11 -17.01 6.26
C ASP A 97 2.65 -17.10 6.23
N TRP A 98 3.30 -16.06 6.75
CA TRP A 98 4.74 -15.95 6.85
C TRP A 98 5.27 -16.88 7.94
N ALA A 99 6.35 -17.61 7.63
CA ALA A 99 7.11 -18.26 8.68
C ALA A 99 7.76 -17.23 9.63
N GLU A 100 8.16 -17.68 10.81
CA GLU A 100 8.85 -16.84 11.79
C GLU A 100 10.03 -16.10 11.13
N TYR A 101 10.06 -14.77 11.27
CA TYR A 101 11.04 -13.85 10.67
C TYR A 101 11.08 -13.76 9.13
N GLU A 102 10.35 -14.58 8.38
CA GLU A 102 10.40 -14.59 6.91
C GLU A 102 9.97 -13.24 6.32
N ARG A 103 8.84 -12.69 6.81
CA ARG A 103 8.36 -11.36 6.42
C ARG A 103 9.41 -10.28 6.64
N SER A 104 10.04 -10.29 7.81
CA SER A 104 11.07 -9.31 8.18
C SER A 104 12.31 -9.45 7.31
N ALA A 105 12.72 -10.68 6.98
CA ALA A 105 13.86 -10.92 6.10
C ALA A 105 13.61 -10.39 4.67
N VAL A 106 12.41 -10.60 4.12
CA VAL A 106 11.99 -10.04 2.82
C VAL A 106 11.99 -8.50 2.88
N LEU A 107 11.39 -7.93 3.92
CA LEU A 107 11.34 -6.48 4.14
C LEU A 107 12.74 -5.86 4.24
N ASP A 108 13.61 -6.45 5.05
CA ASP A 108 15.00 -5.99 5.26
C ASP A 108 15.80 -6.08 3.96
N ARG A 109 15.56 -7.11 3.15
CA ARG A 109 16.21 -7.26 1.84
C ARG A 109 15.80 -6.15 0.88
N PHE A 110 14.50 -5.85 0.76
CA PHE A 110 14.01 -4.74 -0.06
C PHE A 110 14.55 -3.39 0.42
N LEU A 111 14.49 -3.13 1.72
CA LEU A 111 15.01 -1.89 2.32
C LEU A 111 16.53 -1.76 2.11
N SER A 112 17.28 -2.85 2.26
CA SER A 112 18.73 -2.87 2.01
C SER A 112 19.05 -2.54 0.55
N VAL A 113 18.27 -3.04 -0.40
CA VAL A 113 18.50 -2.74 -1.83
C VAL A 113 18.14 -1.29 -2.14
N LEU A 114 17.00 -0.79 -1.67
CA LEU A 114 16.61 0.62 -1.87
C LEU A 114 17.61 1.61 -1.25
N ARG A 115 18.29 1.22 -0.16
CA ARG A 115 19.36 2.00 0.49
C ARG A 115 20.75 1.80 -0.13
N SER A 116 20.89 0.92 -1.12
CA SER A 116 22.16 0.72 -1.79
C SER A 116 22.52 1.92 -2.66
N GLN A 117 23.83 2.16 -2.84
CA GLN A 117 24.35 3.32 -3.57
C GLN A 117 23.82 3.43 -5.00
N SER A 118 23.68 2.31 -5.73
CA SER A 118 23.15 2.32 -7.10
C SER A 118 21.69 2.76 -7.16
N TRP A 119 20.86 2.34 -6.21
CA TRP A 119 19.45 2.71 -6.15
C TRP A 119 19.25 4.14 -5.65
N LEU A 120 20.02 4.58 -4.64
CA LEU A 120 19.99 5.96 -4.15
C LEU A 120 20.38 6.97 -5.25
N ARG A 121 21.41 6.68 -6.04
CA ARG A 121 21.79 7.54 -7.18
C ARG A 121 20.66 7.67 -8.21
N THR A 122 19.89 6.61 -8.46
CA THR A 122 18.72 6.68 -9.34
C THR A 122 17.62 7.59 -8.78
N LEU A 123 17.47 7.68 -7.45
CA LEU A 123 16.52 8.60 -6.79
C LEU A 123 17.01 10.06 -6.73
N GLU A 124 18.32 10.26 -6.77
CA GLU A 124 18.98 11.58 -6.79
C GLU A 124 19.14 12.14 -8.20
N SER A 125 19.19 11.27 -9.21
CA SER A 125 19.24 11.66 -10.61
C SER A 125 17.92 12.29 -11.04
N VAL A 126 17.84 13.62 -10.97
CA VAL A 126 16.74 14.43 -11.50
C VAL A 126 17.18 15.38 -12.64
N PRO A 127 18.06 15.04 -13.60
CA PRO A 127 18.45 16.03 -14.60
C PRO A 127 17.34 16.16 -15.66
N GLY A 128 16.69 17.32 -15.72
CA GLY A 128 15.84 17.72 -16.85
C GLY A 128 14.55 16.92 -17.05
N CYS A 129 14.10 16.15 -16.05
CA CYS A 129 12.89 15.34 -16.19
C CYS A 129 11.67 16.25 -16.36
N ALA A 130 11.05 16.21 -17.54
CA ALA A 130 9.83 16.95 -17.85
C ALA A 130 8.61 16.40 -17.06
N ASP A 131 8.75 15.26 -16.38
CA ASP A 131 7.68 14.66 -15.57
C ASP A 131 7.64 15.27 -14.16
N PRO A 132 6.62 16.08 -13.82
CA PRO A 132 6.47 16.68 -12.49
C PRO A 132 6.20 15.65 -11.38
N PHE A 133 5.90 14.39 -11.72
CA PHE A 133 5.63 13.33 -10.74
C PHE A 133 6.92 12.69 -10.19
N VAL A 134 8.05 12.76 -10.91
CA VAL A 134 9.31 12.13 -10.47
C VAL A 134 9.82 12.69 -9.13
N PRO A 135 9.88 14.01 -8.90
CA PRO A 135 10.29 14.54 -7.59
C PRO A 135 9.36 14.10 -6.44
N ARG A 136 8.04 14.05 -6.68
CA ARG A 136 7.06 13.61 -5.67
C ARG A 136 7.23 12.13 -5.35
N ARG A 137 7.40 11.30 -6.37
CA ARG A 137 7.68 9.87 -6.24
C ARG A 137 8.98 9.62 -5.47
N ASN A 138 10.06 10.32 -5.81
CA ASN A 138 11.35 10.14 -5.13
C ASN A 138 11.29 10.64 -3.68
N ARG A 139 10.51 11.68 -3.36
CA ARG A 139 10.23 12.07 -1.98
C ARG A 139 9.48 10.97 -1.23
N TRP A 140 8.38 10.47 -1.80
CA TRP A 140 7.61 9.37 -1.19
C TRP A 140 8.46 8.13 -0.91
N ILE A 141 9.34 7.73 -1.84
CA ILE A 141 10.26 6.61 -1.62
C ILE A 141 11.17 6.88 -0.42
N ARG A 142 11.69 8.11 -0.26
CA ARG A 142 12.50 8.46 0.92
C ARG A 142 11.67 8.39 2.20
N ASP A 143 10.44 8.88 2.18
CA ASP A 143 9.54 8.78 3.34
C ASP A 143 9.31 7.31 3.74
N VAL A 144 9.15 6.41 2.77
CA VAL A 144 9.06 4.95 3.01
C VAL A 144 10.32 4.40 3.67
N LEU A 145 11.50 4.86 3.26
CA LEU A 145 12.80 4.45 3.81
C LEU A 145 13.07 5.02 5.20
N ASP A 146 12.59 6.23 5.47
CA ASP A 146 12.79 6.93 6.73
C ASP A 146 11.80 6.48 7.80
N ARG A 147 10.61 5.99 7.39
CA ARG A 147 9.70 5.24 8.28
C ARG A 147 10.45 4.05 8.87
N ARG A 148 10.89 4.21 10.13
CA ARG A 148 11.57 3.17 10.90
C ARG A 148 10.62 1.98 11.07
N ASN A 149 11.21 0.79 11.23
CA ASN A 149 10.50 -0.37 11.78
C ASN A 149 10.21 -0.04 13.24
N GLU A 150 9.16 0.73 13.50
CA GLU A 150 8.77 1.02 14.86
C GLU A 150 8.23 -0.26 15.51
N ALA A 151 8.72 -0.50 16.72
CA ALA A 151 8.73 -1.79 17.36
C ALA A 151 7.33 -2.42 17.47
N ILE A 152 7.28 -3.71 17.11
CA ILE A 152 6.15 -4.60 17.35
C ILE A 152 6.00 -4.76 18.87
N GLY A 153 5.19 -3.89 19.48
CA GLY A 153 4.75 -4.01 20.86
C GLY A 153 3.44 -4.79 20.94
N ARG A 154 3.28 -5.64 21.96
CA ARG A 154 1.98 -6.25 22.27
C ARG A 154 1.00 -5.12 22.62
N ASN A 155 -0.18 -5.09 21.98
CA ASN A 155 -1.25 -4.09 22.14
C ASN A 155 -0.97 -2.66 21.62
N ARG A 156 0.00 -2.47 20.73
CA ARG A 156 0.21 -1.15 20.12
C ARG A 156 -0.88 -0.84 19.08
N PHE A 157 -1.46 0.35 19.17
CA PHE A 157 -2.37 0.92 18.17
C PHE A 157 -1.57 1.85 17.26
N GLU A 158 -1.67 1.67 15.94
CA GLU A 158 -0.98 2.52 14.96
C GLU A 158 -1.91 2.87 13.80
N ILE A 159 -1.81 4.10 13.31
CA ILE A 159 -2.52 4.61 12.16
C ILE A 159 -1.51 5.00 11.09
N HIS A 160 -1.63 4.38 9.92
CA HIS A 160 -0.78 4.66 8.78
C HIS A 160 -1.63 5.22 7.66
N VAL A 161 -1.43 6.49 7.31
CA VAL A 161 -1.94 7.03 6.05
C VAL A 161 -0.97 6.64 4.94
N VAL A 162 -1.45 5.87 3.96
CA VAL A 162 -0.63 5.38 2.86
C VAL A 162 -1.19 5.79 1.51
N VAL A 163 -0.28 5.94 0.55
CA VAL A 163 -0.59 6.14 -0.86
C VAL A 163 -0.11 4.87 -1.57
N PRO A 164 -1.00 3.91 -1.88
CA PRO A 164 -0.63 2.52 -2.17
C PRO A 164 0.10 2.34 -3.51
N VAL A 165 0.00 3.33 -4.41
CA VAL A 165 0.71 3.32 -5.69
C VAL A 165 1.48 4.61 -5.82
N ALA A 166 2.73 4.49 -6.29
CA ALA A 166 3.56 5.64 -6.62
C ALA A 166 2.79 6.64 -7.50
N PRO A 167 2.87 7.95 -7.21
CA PRO A 167 2.22 8.97 -8.04
C PRO A 167 2.62 8.80 -9.51
N GLY A 168 1.62 8.71 -10.39
CA GLY A 168 1.79 8.58 -11.82
C GLY A 168 0.68 9.32 -12.60
N PRO A 169 0.84 9.49 -13.91
CA PRO A 169 -0.07 10.30 -14.71
C PRO A 169 -1.44 9.65 -14.97
N THR A 170 -1.53 8.31 -14.89
CA THR A 170 -2.73 7.56 -15.30
C THR A 170 -3.57 7.06 -14.13
N VAL A 171 -2.98 6.95 -12.94
CA VAL A 171 -3.68 6.50 -11.72
C VAL A 171 -3.51 7.58 -10.67
N TYR A 172 -4.60 8.25 -10.33
CA TYR A 172 -4.64 9.12 -9.17
C TYR A 172 -4.80 8.24 -7.93
N PRO A 173 -3.75 8.04 -7.13
CA PRO A 173 -3.90 7.25 -5.93
C PRO A 173 -4.83 8.01 -4.96
N VAL A 174 -5.70 7.26 -4.29
CA VAL A 174 -6.48 7.76 -3.17
C VAL A 174 -5.67 7.33 -1.94
N ALA A 175 -5.39 8.28 -1.05
CA ALA A 175 -4.79 7.92 0.23
C ALA A 175 -5.79 7.07 1.01
N GLU A 176 -5.30 6.02 1.64
CA GLU A 176 -6.08 5.12 2.48
C GLU A 176 -5.52 5.13 3.89
N THR A 177 -6.40 5.01 4.87
CA THR A 177 -6.00 4.87 6.27
C THR A 177 -5.91 3.38 6.59
N ARG A 178 -4.72 2.92 6.98
CA ARG A 178 -4.46 1.56 7.46
C ARG A 178 -4.31 1.61 8.98
N ILE A 179 -4.89 0.65 9.67
CA ILE A 179 -4.81 0.54 11.14
C ILE A 179 -4.11 -0.77 11.47
N LEU A 180 -3.10 -0.70 12.33
CA LEU A 180 -2.41 -1.87 12.84
C LEU A 180 -2.70 -2.04 14.32
N LEU A 181 -3.05 -3.26 14.73
CA LEU A 181 -3.19 -3.66 16.12
C LEU A 181 -2.12 -4.70 16.45
N ALA A 182 -1.21 -4.36 17.36
CA ALA A 182 -0.05 -5.21 17.67
C ALA A 182 0.74 -5.65 16.41
N GLY A 183 0.82 -4.77 15.40
CA GLY A 183 1.47 -5.05 14.12
C GLY A 183 0.63 -5.82 13.09
N HIS A 184 -0.63 -6.13 13.39
CA HIS A 184 -1.58 -6.78 12.47
C HIS A 184 -2.46 -5.75 11.75
N PRO A 185 -2.46 -5.71 10.40
CA PRO A 185 -3.26 -4.75 9.65
C PRO A 185 -4.73 -5.19 9.58
N ILE A 186 -5.51 -4.76 10.57
CA ILE A 186 -6.87 -5.26 10.80
C ILE A 186 -7.84 -5.07 9.64
N ILE A 187 -7.66 -4.03 8.82
CA ILE A 187 -8.53 -3.80 7.66
C ILE A 187 -8.26 -4.88 6.60
N ALA A 188 -6.99 -5.13 6.30
CA ALA A 188 -6.62 -6.15 5.31
C ALA A 188 -6.93 -7.57 5.79
N GLU A 189 -6.86 -7.82 7.10
CA GLU A 189 -7.20 -9.12 7.70
C GLU A 189 -8.71 -9.38 7.70
N LEU A 190 -9.51 -8.41 8.14
CA LEU A 190 -10.96 -8.60 8.36
C LEU A 190 -11.82 -8.26 7.15
N LEU A 191 -11.29 -7.44 6.24
CA LEU A 191 -11.95 -7.06 5.00
C LEU A 191 -10.93 -7.13 3.84
N PRO A 192 -10.53 -8.34 3.38
CA PRO A 192 -9.47 -8.52 2.38
C PRO A 192 -9.73 -7.81 1.04
N HIS A 193 -11.00 -7.52 0.71
CA HIS A 193 -11.42 -6.78 -0.48
C HIS A 193 -11.76 -5.32 -0.19
N GLY A 194 -11.62 -4.89 1.05
CA GLY A 194 -11.94 -3.55 1.51
C GLY A 194 -10.81 -2.57 1.31
N VAL A 195 -11.19 -1.32 1.10
CA VAL A 195 -10.26 -0.19 1.16
C VAL A 195 -10.52 0.53 2.48
N GLY A 196 -9.46 0.85 3.20
CA GLY A 196 -9.56 1.70 4.38
C GLY A 196 -10.16 3.05 4.03
N GLU A 197 -11.00 3.59 4.91
CA GLU A 197 -11.59 4.91 4.68
C GLU A 197 -10.48 5.95 4.47
N PRO A 198 -10.69 6.90 3.55
CA PRO A 198 -9.68 7.92 3.26
C PRO A 198 -9.42 8.76 4.52
N PRO A 199 -8.20 9.29 4.70
CA PRO A 199 -7.82 10.01 5.92
C PRO A 199 -8.76 11.19 6.20
N GLU A 200 -9.25 11.88 5.18
CA GLU A 200 -10.20 12.98 5.36
C GLU A 200 -11.53 12.54 5.96
N GLN A 201 -11.95 11.31 5.68
CA GLN A 201 -13.16 10.74 6.25
C GLN A 201 -12.88 10.22 7.66
N LEU A 202 -11.89 9.32 7.79
CA LEU A 202 -11.66 8.57 9.02
C LEU A 202 -11.09 9.42 10.15
N LEU A 203 -10.14 10.31 9.85
CA LEU A 203 -9.43 11.09 10.85
C LEU A 203 -10.15 12.40 11.18
N HIS A 204 -10.78 13.05 10.19
CA HIS A 204 -11.36 14.38 10.41
C HIS A 204 -12.89 14.41 10.50
N GLN A 205 -13.61 13.62 9.70
CA GLN A 205 -15.08 13.69 9.65
C GLN A 205 -15.74 12.75 10.65
N THR A 206 -15.56 11.44 10.47
CA THR A 206 -16.09 10.45 11.42
C THR A 206 -15.26 10.44 12.69
N GLY A 207 -13.94 10.60 12.55
CA GLY A 207 -12.97 10.68 13.63
C GLY A 207 -12.74 9.36 14.37
N LEU A 208 -11.52 9.18 14.87
CA LEU A 208 -11.16 8.05 15.75
C LEU A 208 -11.11 8.45 17.23
N ARG A 209 -11.31 9.73 17.56
CA ARG A 209 -11.27 10.23 18.95
C ARG A 209 -12.34 9.59 19.83
N ALA A 210 -11.89 8.91 20.88
CA ALA A 210 -12.76 8.21 21.82
C ALA A 210 -13.30 9.15 22.90
N THR A 211 -14.61 9.07 23.17
CA THR A 211 -15.29 9.78 24.26
C THR A 211 -15.95 8.78 25.21
N GLY A 212 -16.49 9.24 26.34
CA GLY A 212 -17.24 8.37 27.26
C GLY A 212 -18.57 7.85 26.71
N GLN A 213 -18.98 8.27 25.51
CA GLN A 213 -20.17 7.74 24.83
C GLN A 213 -19.73 6.77 23.72
N PRO A 214 -20.26 5.54 23.68
CA PRO A 214 -19.96 4.60 22.61
C PRO A 214 -20.30 5.16 21.23
N ARG A 215 -19.36 5.08 20.30
CA ARG A 215 -19.51 5.59 18.93
C ARG A 215 -19.14 4.54 17.92
N ARG A 216 -20.03 4.29 16.96
CA ARG A 216 -19.77 3.43 15.82
C ARG A 216 -19.01 4.19 14.74
N VAL A 217 -17.86 3.68 14.31
CA VAL A 217 -16.98 4.27 13.29
C VAL A 217 -16.77 3.27 12.17
N LYS A 218 -16.92 3.72 10.92
CA LYS A 218 -16.62 2.94 9.72
C LYS A 218 -15.12 3.02 9.45
N LEU A 219 -14.43 1.88 9.47
CA LEU A 219 -12.98 1.81 9.22
C LEU A 219 -12.66 1.58 7.74
N ALA A 220 -13.50 0.79 7.07
CA ALA A 220 -13.27 0.40 5.69
C ALA A 220 -14.60 0.03 5.02
N SER A 221 -14.61 0.10 3.71
CA SER A 221 -15.71 -0.41 2.90
C SER A 221 -15.18 -1.13 1.67
N CYS A 222 -15.90 -2.16 1.24
CA CYS A 222 -15.81 -2.66 -0.11
C CYS A 222 -16.83 -1.89 -0.95
N ALA A 223 -16.57 -1.65 -2.24
CA ALA A 223 -17.49 -0.94 -3.14
C ALA A 223 -18.95 -1.43 -2.99
N GLU A 224 -19.89 -0.50 -3.14
CA GLU A 224 -21.23 -0.41 -2.51
C GLU A 224 -22.13 -1.66 -2.55
N GLU A 225 -21.82 -2.70 -3.33
CA GLU A 225 -22.70 -3.84 -3.55
C GLU A 225 -22.08 -5.22 -3.25
N CYS A 226 -20.79 -5.32 -2.91
CA CYS A 226 -20.09 -6.62 -3.00
C CYS A 226 -19.76 -7.31 -1.65
N CYS A 227 -19.16 -6.61 -0.68
CA CYS A 227 -18.64 -7.28 0.52
C CYS A 227 -18.91 -6.53 1.83
N GLY A 228 -19.76 -5.50 1.85
CA GLY A 228 -20.09 -4.77 3.07
C GLY A 228 -19.00 -3.80 3.54
N ALA A 229 -19.03 -3.47 4.84
CA ALA A 229 -18.13 -2.51 5.45
C ALA A 229 -17.72 -2.96 6.85
N LEU A 230 -16.51 -2.58 7.26
CA LEU A 230 -15.96 -2.86 8.58
C LEU A 230 -16.26 -1.68 9.51
N TYR A 231 -16.96 -1.97 10.60
CA TYR A 231 -17.23 -0.99 11.66
C TYR A 231 -16.56 -1.41 12.97
N VAL A 232 -16.33 -0.43 13.83
CA VAL A 232 -15.94 -0.65 15.23
C VAL A 232 -16.71 0.30 16.13
N THR A 233 -17.05 -0.15 17.34
CA THR A 233 -17.54 0.72 18.40
C THR A 233 -16.38 1.13 19.29
N ILE A 234 -16.15 2.44 19.38
CA ILE A 234 -15.09 3.05 20.17
C ILE A 234 -15.72 3.72 21.38
N VAL A 235 -15.20 3.44 22.57
CA VAL A 235 -15.63 4.08 23.84
C VAL A 235 -14.42 4.29 24.75
N ARG A 236 -14.43 5.36 25.54
CA ARG A 236 -13.45 5.60 26.60
C ARG A 236 -14.05 5.21 27.95
N GLU A 237 -13.39 4.30 28.65
CA GLU A 237 -13.79 3.80 29.97
C GLU A 237 -12.53 3.60 30.83
N ASP A 238 -12.55 4.10 32.08
CA ASP A 238 -11.51 3.86 33.09
C ASP A 238 -10.04 4.13 32.66
N GLY A 239 -9.83 5.16 31.84
CA GLY A 239 -8.49 5.51 31.34
C GLY A 239 -8.03 4.68 30.14
N TYR A 240 -8.91 3.84 29.58
CA TYR A 240 -8.67 3.07 28.37
C TYR A 240 -9.60 3.50 27.25
N VAL A 241 -9.13 3.31 26.02
CA VAL A 241 -9.97 3.29 24.82
C VAL A 241 -10.26 1.85 24.47
N ILE A 242 -11.53 1.53 24.36
CA ILE A 242 -12.04 0.20 24.11
C ILE A 242 -12.61 0.15 22.70
N TRP A 243 -12.16 -0.83 21.92
CA TRP A 243 -12.71 -1.19 20.62
C TRP A 243 -13.46 -2.50 20.74
N ARG A 244 -14.79 -2.46 20.54
CA ARG A 244 -15.67 -3.63 20.62
C ARG A 244 -16.69 -3.64 19.48
N ASP A 245 -17.54 -4.68 19.46
CA ASP A 245 -18.65 -4.83 18.52
C ASP A 245 -18.24 -4.63 17.06
N ARG A 246 -17.10 -5.22 16.65
CA ARG A 246 -16.64 -5.08 15.27
C ARG A 246 -17.53 -5.92 14.37
N GLU A 247 -18.43 -5.26 13.66
CA GLU A 247 -19.24 -5.87 12.61
C GLU A 247 -18.35 -6.04 11.38
N SER A 248 -17.89 -7.27 11.16
CA SER A 248 -17.23 -7.70 9.93
C SER A 248 -18.19 -8.58 9.11
N PRO A 249 -18.12 -8.54 7.77
CA PRO A 249 -18.81 -9.52 6.92
C PRO A 249 -18.39 -10.98 7.17
N MET A 250 -17.21 -11.18 7.79
CA MET A 250 -16.69 -12.51 8.11
C MET A 250 -17.19 -12.97 9.49
N PRO A 251 -17.65 -14.22 9.63
CA PRO A 251 -18.11 -14.75 10.91
C PRO A 251 -16.93 -14.95 11.89
N GLY A 252 -17.12 -14.56 13.15
CA GLY A 252 -16.15 -14.79 14.23
C GLY A 252 -16.44 -13.95 15.47
N ASP A 253 -16.02 -14.45 16.63
CA ASP A 253 -16.02 -13.63 17.85
C ASP A 253 -15.03 -12.49 17.68
N SER A 254 -15.46 -11.29 17.99
CA SER A 254 -14.66 -10.08 17.83
C SER A 254 -14.07 -9.71 19.19
N PRO A 255 -12.81 -10.11 19.51
CA PRO A 255 -12.24 -9.78 20.81
C PRO A 255 -12.22 -8.28 21.01
N GLU A 256 -12.49 -7.87 22.24
CA GLU A 256 -12.36 -6.48 22.65
C GLU A 256 -10.88 -6.12 22.73
N PHE A 257 -10.51 -4.98 22.15
CA PHE A 257 -9.17 -4.42 22.29
C PHE A 257 -9.20 -3.24 23.25
N ARG A 258 -8.18 -3.15 24.10
CA ARG A 258 -8.01 -2.09 25.09
C ARG A 258 -6.66 -1.43 24.90
N PHE A 259 -6.68 -0.11 24.81
CA PHE A 259 -5.51 0.73 24.65
C PHE A 259 -5.45 1.74 25.78
N PRO A 260 -4.27 2.02 26.36
CA PRO A 260 -4.10 3.19 27.23
C PRO A 260 -4.60 4.45 26.49
N ALA A 261 -5.47 5.22 27.12
CA ALA A 261 -6.15 6.32 26.42
C ALA A 261 -5.20 7.43 25.98
N ASP A 262 -4.12 7.66 26.73
CA ASP A 262 -3.05 8.60 26.40
C ASP A 262 -2.25 8.17 25.16
N GLU A 263 -1.86 6.90 25.08
CA GLU A 263 -1.17 6.35 23.90
C GLU A 263 -2.07 6.42 22.66
N TYR A 264 -3.34 6.05 22.81
CA TYR A 264 -4.33 6.11 21.72
C TYR A 264 -4.55 7.55 21.23
N ASP A 265 -4.73 8.50 22.15
CA ASP A 265 -4.97 9.90 21.81
C ASP A 265 -3.75 10.53 21.11
N LEU A 266 -2.54 10.16 21.54
CA LEU A 266 -1.30 10.62 20.93
C LEU A 266 -1.15 10.11 19.50
N GLU A 267 -1.44 8.84 19.25
CA GLU A 267 -1.43 8.25 17.91
C GLU A 267 -2.48 8.91 16.99
N VAL A 268 -3.72 9.06 17.48
CA VAL A 268 -4.79 9.72 16.70
C VAL A 268 -4.43 11.17 16.38
N ALA A 269 -3.91 11.93 17.35
CA ALA A 269 -3.48 13.30 17.12
C ALA A 269 -2.33 13.38 16.11
N GLY A 270 -1.33 12.50 16.23
CA GLY A 270 -0.22 12.42 15.28
C GLY A 270 -0.69 12.12 13.85
N ALA A 271 -1.64 11.21 13.68
CA ALA A 271 -2.21 10.89 12.38
C ALA A 271 -3.09 12.03 11.82
N GLU A 272 -3.84 12.74 12.66
CA GLU A 272 -4.62 13.92 12.26
C GLU A 272 -3.71 15.07 11.80
N ASP A 273 -2.55 15.25 12.42
CA ASP A 273 -1.60 16.31 12.09
C ASP A 273 -0.68 15.96 10.90
N ASP A 274 -0.59 14.68 10.50
CA ASP A 274 0.16 14.24 9.33
C ASP A 274 -0.56 14.59 8.02
N ASP A 275 -0.22 15.75 7.46
CA ASP A 275 -0.66 16.19 6.14
C ASP A 275 0.32 15.86 5.01
N SER A 276 1.40 15.11 5.27
CA SER A 276 2.46 14.83 4.29
C SER A 276 1.93 14.07 3.06
N TRP A 277 0.93 13.21 3.25
CA TRP A 277 0.27 12.45 2.18
C TRP A 277 -0.46 13.34 1.17
N ARG A 278 -0.89 14.55 1.54
CA ARG A 278 -1.55 15.50 0.62
C ARG A 278 -0.61 16.00 -0.47
N LEU A 279 0.70 15.98 -0.23
CA LEU A 279 1.69 16.35 -1.24
C LEU A 279 1.86 15.26 -2.32
N LEU A 280 1.48 14.02 -1.98
CA LEU A 280 1.59 12.85 -2.84
C LEU A 280 0.34 12.62 -3.68
N VAL A 281 -0.79 13.14 -3.19
CA VAL A 281 -2.09 13.06 -3.86
C VAL A 281 -2.37 14.40 -4.56
N PRO A 282 -2.50 14.44 -5.90
CA PRO A 282 -2.81 15.69 -6.58
C PRO A 282 -4.23 16.18 -6.20
N PRO A 283 -4.44 17.51 -6.16
CA PRO A 283 -5.72 18.10 -5.78
C PRO A 283 -6.85 17.63 -6.70
N ARG A 284 -8.07 17.53 -6.15
CA ARG A 284 -9.27 17.05 -6.87
C ARG A 284 -9.51 17.76 -8.21
N SER A 285 -9.11 19.03 -8.36
CA SER A 285 -9.22 19.81 -9.60
C SER A 285 -8.38 19.24 -10.75
N ALA A 286 -7.23 18.64 -10.48
CA ALA A 286 -6.39 17.98 -11.49
C ALA A 286 -6.99 16.64 -11.95
N ARG A 287 -7.72 15.93 -11.07
CA ARG A 287 -8.34 14.63 -11.37
C ARG A 287 -9.42 14.72 -12.46
N GLN A 288 -10.13 15.85 -12.53
CA GLN A 288 -11.20 16.09 -13.51
C GLN A 288 -10.68 16.46 -14.91
N HIS A 289 -9.46 16.99 -15.01
CA HIS A 289 -8.88 17.45 -16.29
C HIS A 289 -8.10 16.35 -17.04
N GLY A 290 -7.71 15.26 -16.36
CA GLY A 290 -6.94 14.14 -16.96
C GLY A 290 -7.74 13.20 -17.87
N VAL A 291 -9.07 13.36 -17.99
CA VAL A 291 -9.92 12.52 -18.86
C VAL A 291 -10.20 13.19 -20.22
N ARG A 292 -9.82 14.47 -20.42
CA ARG A 292 -9.95 15.17 -21.71
C ARG A 292 -8.69 15.96 -22.04
N GLY A 293 -7.78 15.33 -22.76
CA GLY A 293 -6.71 16.06 -23.44
C GLY A 293 -5.50 15.20 -23.73
N GLU A 294 -5.55 14.41 -24.80
CA GLU A 294 -4.32 14.14 -25.54
C GLU A 294 -3.76 15.50 -26.02
N PRO A 295 -2.53 15.88 -25.66
CA PRO A 295 -1.89 16.98 -26.36
C PRO A 295 -1.56 16.46 -27.76
N LYS A 296 -2.27 16.97 -28.77
CA LYS A 296 -1.86 16.81 -30.17
C LYS A 296 -0.40 17.21 -30.27
N THR A 297 0.42 16.25 -30.70
CA THR A 297 1.83 16.40 -31.05
C THR A 297 2.08 17.72 -31.80
N ALA A 298 2.66 18.70 -31.12
CA ALA A 298 3.35 19.78 -31.79
C ALA A 298 4.71 19.22 -32.22
N ARG A 299 4.84 18.91 -33.52
CA ARG A 299 6.14 18.78 -34.19
C ARG A 299 6.91 20.09 -33.96
N ALA A 300 7.86 20.08 -33.04
CA ALA A 300 8.86 21.13 -32.96
C ALA A 300 9.97 20.78 -33.96
N PHE A 301 10.01 21.60 -35.01
CA PHE A 301 11.01 21.68 -36.05
C PHE A 301 12.40 21.90 -35.43
N CYS A 302 13.33 20.96 -35.58
CA CYS A 302 14.76 21.22 -35.38
C CYS A 302 15.31 21.87 -36.65
N GLY A 303 15.70 23.13 -36.56
CA GLY A 303 16.42 23.84 -37.61
C GLY A 303 17.44 24.78 -36.99
N ARG A 304 18.69 24.32 -36.88
CA ARG A 304 19.85 24.85 -37.59
C ARG A 304 21.05 23.95 -37.38
#